data_AF-A0A0T5ZYU5-F1
#
_entry.id   AF-A0A0T5ZYU5-F1
#
_cell.length_a   1.000
_cell.length_b   1.000
_cell.length_c   1.000
_cell.angle_alpha   90.00
_cell.angle_beta   90.00
_cell.angle_gamma   90.00
#
_symmetry.space_group_name_H-M   'P 1'
#
loop_
_entity.id
_entity.type
_entity.pdbx_description
1 polymer ?
#
loop_
_entity_poly.entity_id
_entity_poly.type
_entity_poly.pdbx_seq_one_letter_code
_entity_poly.pdbx_strand_id
1 'polypeptide(L)'
;MKRLLEITVCPLESGGVVLPLKRGGHPERMDARAIRKHLERLIQRRGLAGTVWLREDCAGGCHRAGPNVNVDVFVKAPPGEEQDHVAVESRSYVYSLASLPCLAQIIDENLKPGRSRGTRAAPSGRRRRPPPC
;
A
#
# COMPACT_ATOMS: atom_id res chain seq x y z
N MET A 1 -12.78 13.13 8.40
CA MET A 1 -11.82 12.34 9.19
C MET A 1 -10.46 12.43 8.51
N LYS A 2 -9.38 12.73 9.25
CA LYS A 2 -8.03 12.74 8.67
C LYS A 2 -7.50 11.31 8.68
N ARG A 3 -6.90 10.86 7.56
CA ARG A 3 -6.30 9.54 7.42
C ARG A 3 -4.80 9.61 7.67
N LEU A 4 -4.26 8.57 8.25
CA LEU A 4 -2.83 8.30 8.33
C LEU A 4 -2.52 7.06 7.50
N LEU A 5 -1.32 6.99 6.92
CA LEU A 5 -0.90 5.86 6.09
C LEU A 5 0.43 5.28 6.56
N GLU A 6 0.46 3.96 6.71
CA GLU A 6 1.69 3.18 6.68
C GLU A 6 1.83 2.53 5.30
N ILE A 7 2.94 2.78 4.61
CA ILE A 7 3.24 2.11 3.35
C ILE A 7 4.41 1.15 3.58
N THR A 8 4.15 -0.14 3.43
CA THR A 8 5.13 -1.22 3.61
C THR A 8 5.73 -1.61 2.26
N VAL A 9 7.07 -1.61 2.19
CA VAL A 9 7.85 -2.03 1.01
C VAL A 9 9.02 -2.91 1.47
N CYS A 10 9.17 -4.10 0.89
CA CYS A 10 10.28 -4.99 1.21
C CYS A 10 11.52 -4.65 0.37
N PRO A 11 12.61 -4.10 0.93
CA PRO A 11 13.78 -3.70 0.15
C PRO A 11 14.59 -4.88 -0.42
N LEU A 12 14.31 -6.10 0.05
CA LEU A 12 14.95 -7.34 -0.40
C LEU A 12 14.16 -8.03 -1.52
N GLU A 13 12.98 -7.52 -1.86
CA GLU A 13 12.14 -8.12 -2.87
C GLU A 13 12.77 -7.97 -4.27
N SER A 14 12.98 -9.10 -4.93
CA SER A 14 13.55 -9.14 -6.27
C SER A 14 12.52 -8.75 -7.33
N GLY A 15 13.01 -8.18 -8.43
CA GLY A 15 12.18 -7.84 -9.58
C GLY A 15 12.24 -6.35 -9.89
N GLY A 16 11.27 -5.89 -10.66
CA GLY A 16 11.17 -4.50 -11.05
C GLY A 16 9.86 -4.20 -11.74
N VAL A 17 9.37 -2.98 -11.56
CA VAL A 17 8.13 -2.49 -12.17
C VAL A 17 8.44 -1.27 -13.01
N VAL A 18 7.73 -1.12 -14.13
CA VAL A 18 7.84 0.05 -15.00
C VAL A 18 6.56 0.88 -14.88
N LEU A 19 6.68 2.07 -14.28
CA LEU A 19 5.60 3.04 -14.21
C LEU A 19 6.15 4.44 -13.97
N PRO A 20 5.41 5.52 -14.29
CA PRO A 20 5.82 6.88 -13.95
C PRO A 20 5.84 7.13 -12.45
N LEU A 21 6.71 8.03 -11.98
CA LEU A 21 6.68 8.52 -10.59
C LEU A 21 5.46 9.37 -10.27
N LYS A 22 5.06 10.22 -11.23
CA LYS A 22 3.93 11.15 -11.15
C LYS A 22 3.07 11.04 -12.40
N ARG A 23 1.80 11.43 -12.30
CA ARG A 23 0.87 11.41 -13.43
C ARG A 23 1.44 12.22 -14.61
N GLY A 24 1.41 11.63 -15.80
CA GLY A 24 1.95 12.24 -17.03
C GLY A 24 3.48 12.29 -17.11
N GLY A 25 4.20 11.71 -16.14
CA GLY A 25 5.66 11.57 -16.20
C GLY A 25 6.10 10.42 -17.12
N HIS A 26 7.40 10.35 -17.38
CA HIS A 26 7.99 9.23 -18.11
C HIS A 26 8.02 7.97 -17.24
N PRO A 27 7.63 6.80 -17.78
CA PRO A 27 7.80 5.54 -17.10
C PRO A 27 9.28 5.23 -16.85
N GLU A 28 9.59 4.74 -15.66
CA GLU A 28 10.94 4.29 -15.30
C GLU A 28 10.86 2.91 -14.65
N ARG A 29 11.91 2.10 -14.85
CA ARG A 29 12.03 0.81 -14.17
C ARG A 29 12.53 1.05 -12.76
N MET A 30 11.80 0.56 -11.77
CA MET A 30 12.13 0.67 -10.35
C MET A 30 12.15 -0.71 -9.70
N ASP A 31 13.20 -0.98 -8.93
CA ASP A 31 13.21 -2.06 -7.94
C ASP A 31 12.57 -1.59 -6.62
N ALA A 32 12.50 -2.46 -5.62
CA ALA A 32 11.91 -2.13 -4.33
C ALA A 32 12.60 -0.96 -3.61
N ARG A 33 13.93 -0.85 -3.73
CA ARG A 33 14.72 0.21 -3.08
C ARG A 33 14.45 1.56 -3.74
N ALA A 34 14.39 1.58 -5.07
CA ALA A 34 14.01 2.74 -5.84
C ALA A 34 12.60 3.19 -5.48
N ILE A 35 11.61 2.29 -5.46
CA ILE A 35 10.23 2.61 -5.05
C ILE A 35 10.21 3.29 -3.68
N ARG A 36 10.83 2.68 -2.67
CA ARG A 36 10.88 3.24 -1.32
C ARG A 36 11.49 4.66 -1.32
N LYS A 37 12.63 4.84 -1.98
CA LYS A 37 13.31 6.14 -2.07
C LYS A 37 12.47 7.19 -2.78
N HIS A 38 11.73 6.81 -3.82
CA HIS A 38 10.84 7.71 -4.54
C HIS A 38 9.60 8.07 -3.71
N LEU A 39 9.01 7.11 -2.98
CA LEU A 39 7.93 7.37 -2.03
C LEU A 39 8.38 8.32 -0.92
N GLU A 40 9.57 8.09 -0.34
CA GLU A 40 10.13 8.95 0.70
C GLU A 40 10.28 10.39 0.21
N ARG A 41 10.87 10.56 -0.98
CA ARG A 41 10.99 11.89 -1.62
C ARG A 41 9.63 12.51 -1.93
N LEU A 42 8.63 11.72 -2.31
CA LEU A 42 7.27 12.21 -2.53
C LEU A 42 6.62 12.69 -1.23
N ILE A 43 6.77 11.93 -0.14
CA ILE A 43 6.28 12.29 1.19
C ILE A 43 6.90 13.61 1.64
N GLN A 44 8.22 13.74 1.55
CA GLN A 44 8.94 14.95 1.95
C GLN A 44 8.55 16.16 1.10
N ARG A 45 8.59 16.03 -0.24
CA ARG A 45 8.24 17.15 -1.15
C ARG A 45 6.80 17.63 -0.98
N ARG A 46 5.88 16.76 -0.56
CA ARG A 46 4.46 17.10 -0.35
C ARG A 46 4.16 17.51 1.09
N GLY A 47 5.15 17.55 1.99
CA GLY A 47 4.93 17.88 3.40
C GLY A 47 4.05 16.87 4.15
N LEU A 48 4.10 15.59 3.75
CA LEU A 48 3.25 14.53 4.29
C LEU A 48 3.90 13.78 5.46
N ALA A 49 5.07 14.21 5.93
CA ALA A 49 5.72 13.67 7.11
C ALA A 49 4.75 13.76 8.32
N GLY A 50 4.62 12.67 9.08
CA GLY A 50 3.65 12.56 10.19
C GLY A 50 2.20 12.29 9.77
N THR A 51 1.93 12.20 8.46
CA THR A 51 0.66 11.69 7.90
C THR A 51 0.86 10.38 7.14
N VAL A 52 2.02 10.24 6.49
CA VAL A 52 2.42 9.05 5.74
C VAL A 52 3.82 8.65 6.21
N TRP A 53 4.02 7.38 6.54
CA TRP A 53 5.34 6.82 6.84
C TRP A 53 5.60 5.54 6.04
N LEU A 54 6.88 5.19 5.96
CA LEU A 54 7.36 4.00 5.27
C LEU A 54 7.81 2.97 6.30
N ARG A 55 7.43 1.71 6.07
CA ARG A 55 7.88 0.56 6.85
C ARG A 55 8.64 -0.41 5.95
N GLU A 56 9.79 -0.87 6.43
CA GLU A 56 10.53 -1.97 5.79
C GLU A 56 10.05 -3.29 6.38
N ASP A 57 9.20 -4.00 5.65
CA ASP A 57 8.75 -5.35 6.00
C ASP A 57 8.26 -6.08 4.75
N CYS A 58 7.94 -7.36 4.88
CA CYS A 58 7.30 -8.15 3.85
C CYS A 58 5.89 -7.61 3.55
N ALA A 59 5.69 -7.07 2.35
CA ALA A 59 4.38 -6.67 1.84
C ALA A 59 3.49 -7.87 1.40
N GLY A 60 3.97 -9.10 1.60
CA GLY A 60 3.39 -10.31 1.02
C GLY A 60 3.76 -10.49 -0.46
N GLY A 61 3.46 -11.66 -1.03
CA GLY A 61 3.70 -11.91 -2.46
C GLY A 61 5.14 -12.29 -2.84
N CYS A 62 5.96 -12.78 -1.90
CA CYS A 62 7.34 -13.23 -2.19
C CYS A 62 7.45 -14.41 -3.16
N HIS A 63 6.32 -14.99 -3.59
CA HIS A 63 6.28 -16.17 -4.47
C HIS A 63 6.45 -15.84 -5.97
N ARG A 64 6.43 -14.55 -6.37
CA ARG A 64 6.77 -14.11 -7.74
C ARG A 64 7.60 -12.84 -7.68
N ALA A 65 8.12 -12.41 -8.84
CA ALA A 65 8.85 -11.16 -8.95
C ALA A 65 7.97 -9.98 -8.53
N GLY A 66 8.44 -9.24 -7.52
CA GLY A 66 7.88 -7.95 -7.11
C GLY A 66 8.47 -6.81 -7.95
N PRO A 67 8.54 -5.59 -7.41
CA PRO A 67 8.23 -5.20 -6.03
C PRO A 67 6.73 -5.13 -5.73
N ASN A 68 6.36 -5.40 -4.48
CA ASN A 68 5.01 -5.32 -3.94
C ASN A 68 4.94 -4.23 -2.85
N VAL A 69 3.75 -3.66 -2.67
CA VAL A 69 3.50 -2.59 -1.68
C VAL A 69 2.22 -2.91 -0.92
N ASN A 70 2.24 -2.82 0.41
CA ASN A 70 1.03 -2.81 1.22
C ASN A 70 0.80 -1.41 1.79
N VAL A 71 -0.46 -1.01 1.92
CA VAL A 71 -0.84 0.27 2.52
C VAL A 71 -1.89 0.00 3.58
N ASP A 72 -1.56 0.35 4.81
CA ASP A 72 -2.49 0.34 5.93
C ASP A 72 -2.93 1.77 6.25
N VAL A 73 -4.23 1.94 6.43
CA VAL A 73 -4.89 3.24 6.63
C VAL A 73 -5.41 3.29 8.06
N PHE A 74 -5.06 4.33 8.79
CA PHE A 74 -5.55 4.58 10.15
C PHE A 74 -6.37 5.86 10.18
N VAL A 75 -7.28 5.97 11.16
CA VAL A 75 -7.97 7.22 11.46
C VAL A 75 -7.11 8.02 12.41
N LYS A 76 -6.78 9.26 12.05
CA LYS A 76 -6.03 10.14 12.94
C LYS A 76 -6.89 10.48 14.17
N ALA A 77 -6.36 10.21 15.36
CA ALA A 77 -7.01 10.59 16.60
C ALA A 77 -7.18 12.13 16.72
N PRO A 78 -8.23 12.62 17.38
CA PRO A 78 -8.36 14.02 17.75
C PRO A 78 -7.15 14.51 18.58
N PRO A 79 -6.84 15.82 18.57
CA PRO A 79 -5.79 16.36 19.42
C PRO A 79 -6.08 16.08 20.91
N GLY A 80 -5.09 15.50 21.61
CA GLY A 80 -5.21 15.15 23.03
C GLY A 80 -5.67 13.72 23.31
N GLU A 81 -6.07 12.97 22.28
CA GLU A 81 -6.40 11.54 22.39
C GLU A 81 -5.23 10.66 21.93
N GLU A 82 -5.17 9.44 22.46
CA GLU A 82 -4.21 8.42 22.04
C GLU A 82 -4.51 7.95 20.61
N GLN A 83 -3.47 7.74 19.81
CA GLN A 83 -3.63 7.24 18.45
C GLN A 83 -3.98 5.75 18.46
N ASP A 84 -5.12 5.39 17.89
CA ASP A 84 -5.45 4.00 17.61
C ASP A 84 -4.52 3.44 16.52
N HIS A 85 -3.89 2.31 16.80
CA HIS A 85 -2.99 1.62 15.89
C HIS A 85 -3.68 0.49 15.09
N VAL A 86 -5.00 0.39 15.15
CA VAL A 86 -5.79 -0.52 14.31
C VAL A 86 -6.04 0.11 12.95
N ALA A 87 -5.55 -0.57 11.90
CA ALA A 87 -5.83 -0.17 10.52
C ALA A 87 -7.33 -0.35 10.22
N VAL A 88 -7.96 0.72 9.71
CA VAL A 88 -9.38 0.73 9.31
C VAL A 88 -9.58 0.30 7.86
N GLU A 89 -8.54 0.40 7.03
CA GLU A 89 -8.50 -0.13 5.66
C GLU A 89 -7.09 -0.62 5.35
N SER A 90 -6.97 -1.68 4.54
CA SER A 90 -5.70 -2.16 4.00
C SER A 90 -5.81 -2.39 2.50
N ARG A 91 -4.77 -2.03 1.74
CA ARG A 91 -4.66 -2.29 0.29
C ARG A 91 -3.31 -2.87 -0.05
N SER A 92 -3.32 -3.98 -0.77
CA SER A 92 -2.11 -4.63 -1.26
C SER A 92 -1.99 -4.47 -2.78
N TYR A 93 -0.89 -3.90 -3.23
CA TYR A 93 -0.52 -3.77 -4.64
C TYR A 93 0.37 -4.93 -5.09
N VAL A 94 0.01 -6.14 -4.68
CA VAL A 94 0.76 -7.35 -5.00
C VAL A 94 0.55 -7.69 -6.48
N TYR A 95 1.63 -7.69 -7.25
CA TYR A 95 1.65 -7.90 -8.71
C TYR A 95 0.76 -6.93 -9.53
N SER A 96 0.33 -5.82 -8.93
CA SER A 96 -0.58 -4.86 -9.54
C SER A 96 -0.01 -3.43 -9.61
N LEU A 97 1.17 -3.17 -9.04
CA LEU A 97 1.82 -1.86 -9.13
C LEU A 97 1.94 -1.34 -10.56
N ALA A 98 2.28 -2.20 -11.54
CA ALA A 98 2.43 -1.80 -12.94
C ALA A 98 1.13 -1.31 -13.60
N SER A 99 -0.03 -1.62 -13.01
CA SER A 99 -1.33 -1.16 -13.49
C SER A 99 -1.71 0.22 -12.97
N LEU A 100 -0.92 0.78 -12.04
CA LEU A 100 -1.15 2.13 -11.54
C LEU A 100 -0.74 3.16 -12.60
N PRO A 101 -1.50 4.26 -12.75
CA PRO A 101 -1.09 5.37 -13.63
C PRO A 101 0.26 5.99 -13.27
N CYS A 102 0.64 5.95 -11.98
CA CYS A 102 1.93 6.40 -11.47
C CYS A 102 2.12 5.98 -10.01
N LEU A 103 3.35 6.00 -9.50
CA LEU A 103 3.68 5.65 -8.12
C LEU A 103 2.99 6.57 -7.09
N ALA A 104 2.90 7.87 -7.39
CA ALA A 104 2.21 8.85 -6.53
C ALA A 104 0.73 8.52 -6.28
N GLN A 105 0.11 7.73 -7.17
CA GLN A 105 -1.29 7.31 -7.05
C GLN A 105 -1.53 6.53 -5.75
N ILE A 106 -0.54 5.76 -5.26
CA ILE A 106 -0.64 5.00 -4.00
C ILE A 106 -1.00 5.93 -2.84
N ILE A 107 -0.34 7.09 -2.74
CA ILE A 107 -0.62 8.07 -1.68
C ILE A 107 -1.95 8.76 -1.95
N ASP A 108 -2.17 9.22 -3.19
CA ASP A 108 -3.33 10.03 -3.56
C ASP A 108 -4.67 9.31 -3.35
N GLU A 109 -4.71 8.00 -3.60
CA GLU A 109 -5.95 7.22 -3.48
C GLU A 109 -6.24 6.69 -2.09
N ASN A 110 -5.22 6.57 -1.23
CA ASN A 110 -5.39 6.09 0.15
C ASN A 110 -5.59 7.24 1.15
N LEU A 111 -5.09 8.46 0.86
CA LEU A 111 -5.37 9.65 1.67
C LEU A 111 -6.80 10.19 1.50
N LYS A 112 -7.43 9.97 0.35
CA LYS A 112 -8.80 10.44 0.10
C LYS A 112 -9.82 9.54 0.80
N PRO A 113 -10.80 10.12 1.53
CA PRO A 113 -11.91 9.34 2.07
C PRO A 113 -12.79 8.76 0.94
N GLY A 114 -12.82 7.42 0.80
CA GLY A 114 -13.69 6.66 -0.13
C GLY A 114 -13.19 6.58 -1.58
N ARG A 115 -13.49 5.57 -2.41
CA ARG A 115 -14.27 4.33 -2.27
C ARG A 115 -13.35 3.15 -1.94
N SER A 116 -13.64 2.42 -0.87
CA SER A 116 -13.24 1.02 -0.78
C SER A 116 -13.78 0.28 -2.01
N ARG A 117 -12.93 0.00 -3.01
CA ARG A 117 -13.18 -1.11 -3.92
C ARG A 117 -13.14 -2.33 -3.01
N GLY A 118 -14.32 -2.83 -2.67
CA GLY A 118 -14.50 -3.85 -1.65
C GLY A 118 -13.39 -4.89 -1.71
N THR A 119 -12.68 -5.04 -0.61
CA THR A 119 -11.94 -6.26 -0.31
C THR A 119 -12.97 -7.38 -0.47
N ARG A 120 -12.93 -8.09 -1.60
CA ARG A 120 -13.41 -9.47 -1.61
C ARG A 120 -12.48 -10.16 -0.64
N ALA A 121 -12.91 -10.26 0.61
CA ALA A 121 -12.43 -11.30 1.50
C ALA A 121 -12.48 -12.59 0.67
N ALA A 122 -11.32 -13.20 0.45
CA ALA A 122 -11.29 -14.56 -0.08
C ALA A 122 -12.26 -15.37 0.78
N PRO A 123 -13.19 -16.14 0.20
CA PRO A 123 -14.07 -16.96 1.01
C PRO A 123 -13.17 -17.92 1.78
N SER A 124 -13.07 -17.70 3.10
CA SER A 124 -12.52 -18.68 4.00
C SER A 124 -13.40 -19.91 3.84
N GLY A 125 -12.94 -20.86 3.05
CA GLY A 125 -13.63 -22.11 2.80
C GLY A 125 -13.82 -22.83 4.11
N ARG A 126 -14.98 -22.62 4.76
CA ARG A 126 -15.53 -23.60 5.69
C ARG A 126 -15.77 -24.86 4.85
N ARG A 127 -14.82 -25.80 4.90
CA ARG A 127 -15.09 -27.19 4.50
C ARG A 127 -16.23 -27.68 5.41
N ARG A 128 -17.47 -27.63 4.90
CA ARG A 128 -18.58 -28.37 5.48
C ARG A 128 -18.27 -29.85 5.26
N ARG A 129 -18.07 -30.58 6.35
CA ARG A 129 -18.05 -32.04 6.36
C ARG A 129 -19.45 -32.52 5.94
N PRO A 130 -19.61 -33.41 4.94
CA PRO A 130 -20.92 -33.95 4.59
C PRO A 130 -21.43 -34.87 5.71
N PRO A 131 -22.76 -34.94 5.95
CA PRO A 131 -23.33 -35.94 6.85
C PRO A 131 -23.20 -37.34 6.23
N PRO A 132 -22.96 -38.39 7.03
CA PRO A 132 -23.07 -39.76 6.56
C PRO A 132 -24.54 -40.13 6.30
N CYS A 133 -24.72 -41.01 5.32
CA CYS A 133 -26.00 -41.56 4.83
C CYS A 133 -26.87 -42.20 5.91
#